data_AF-A0A8B8EGZ1-F1
#
_entry.id   AF-A0A8B8EGZ1-F1
#
_cell.length_a   1.000
_cell.length_b   1.000
_cell.length_c   1.000
_cell.angle_alpha   90.00
_cell.angle_beta   90.00
_cell.angle_gamma   90.00
#
_symmetry.space_group_name_H-M   'P 1'
#
loop_
_entity.id
_entity.type
_entity.pdbx_description
1 polymer ?
#
loop_
_entity_poly.entity_id
_entity_poly.type
_entity_poly.pdbx_seq_one_letter_code
_entity_poly.pdbx_strand_id
1 'polypeptide(L)'
;MHIKWHCHSIALLKRTVKFFKTSTTREELTVYEKFKFINLWFVLILINDILFVVGSIFKILLEKKHAESSSGNYDICALMLGCGCLFAYIGAIRYIGFFKTFNILTKVLKNAFPDMMRFLLTTILLFWGFLFCGWAVLGPYHIKFRHISTASECLFSLLNGDEMFTTFSATVTENTAVWYFSRFYLYIFTGLFIYAVLNLFVAVILDSYEKFKKNDLEPTSLQTFINECEILDPTRYQRDVRKNLGEAWSFLCESFDCLRKWYTRKSINSRFEFHNSVFDNDNSEETIL
;
A
#
# COMPACT_ATOMS: atom_id res chain seq x y z
N MET A 1 -7.18 15.00 -12.01
CA MET A 1 -6.63 14.00 -12.97
C MET A 1 -6.95 12.56 -12.57
N HIS A 2 -6.76 12.16 -11.30
CA HIS A 2 -6.98 10.78 -10.82
C HIS A 2 -8.42 10.24 -10.99
N ILE A 3 -9.44 11.08 -10.81
CA ILE A 3 -10.85 10.69 -10.98
C ILE A 3 -11.17 10.28 -12.42
N LYS A 4 -10.54 10.92 -13.42
CA LYS A 4 -10.71 10.56 -14.84
C LYS A 4 -10.20 9.16 -15.13
N TRP A 5 -9.07 8.76 -14.55
CA TRP A 5 -8.49 7.42 -14.69
C TRP A 5 -9.38 6.34 -14.05
N HIS A 6 -10.01 6.64 -12.91
CA HIS A 6 -10.99 5.75 -12.30
C HIS A 6 -12.24 5.57 -13.18
N CYS A 7 -12.82 6.66 -13.68
CA CYS A 7 -13.96 6.57 -14.60
C CYS A 7 -13.62 5.78 -15.86
N HIS A 8 -12.42 5.98 -16.42
CA HIS A 8 -11.94 5.20 -17.56
C HIS A 8 -11.80 3.71 -17.22
N SER A 9 -11.22 3.38 -16.07
CA SER A 9 -11.07 1.98 -15.62
C SER A 9 -12.42 1.28 -15.42
N ILE A 10 -13.41 1.99 -14.86
CA ILE A 10 -14.78 1.47 -14.70
C ILE A 10 -15.48 1.31 -16.05
N ALA A 11 -15.28 2.26 -16.98
CA ALA A 11 -15.82 2.17 -18.33
C ALA A 11 -15.23 0.97 -19.09
N LEU A 12 -13.93 0.70 -18.95
CA LEU A 12 -13.28 -0.49 -19.49
C LEU A 12 -13.85 -1.78 -18.89
N LEU A 13 -14.01 -1.86 -17.57
CA LEU A 13 -14.62 -3.01 -16.92
C LEU A 13 -16.03 -3.31 -17.48
N LYS A 14 -16.87 -2.28 -17.65
CA LYS A 14 -18.21 -2.45 -18.24
C LYS A 14 -18.16 -2.95 -19.68
N ARG A 15 -17.23 -2.44 -20.49
CA ARG A 15 -17.03 -2.88 -21.88
C ARG A 15 -16.54 -4.32 -21.95
N THR A 16 -15.56 -4.69 -21.13
CA THR A 16 -15.02 -6.06 -21.08
C THR A 16 -16.08 -7.06 -20.61
N VAL A 17 -16.83 -6.75 -19.54
CA VAL A 17 -17.94 -7.62 -19.09
C VAL A 17 -18.99 -7.80 -20.19
N LYS A 18 -19.32 -6.73 -20.92
CA LYS A 18 -20.27 -6.80 -22.06
C LYS A 18 -19.71 -7.64 -23.21
N PHE A 19 -18.42 -7.53 -23.50
CA PHE A 19 -17.73 -8.30 -24.54
C PHE A 19 -17.69 -9.81 -24.20
N PHE A 20 -17.26 -10.18 -23.00
CA PHE A 20 -17.25 -11.59 -22.56
C PHE A 20 -18.66 -12.20 -22.55
N LYS A 21 -19.71 -11.43 -22.21
CA LYS A 21 -21.10 -11.89 -22.33
C LYS A 21 -21.57 -12.12 -23.77
N THR A 22 -20.99 -11.41 -24.74
CA THR A 22 -21.50 -11.41 -26.13
C THR A 22 -20.69 -12.30 -27.06
N SER A 23 -19.38 -12.45 -26.83
CA SER A 23 -18.48 -12.85 -27.90
C SER A 23 -18.09 -14.32 -27.97
N THR A 24 -17.61 -15.03 -26.92
CA THR A 24 -17.07 -16.39 -27.18
C THR A 24 -16.99 -17.39 -26.01
N THR A 25 -17.04 -16.99 -24.73
CA THR A 25 -16.89 -17.96 -23.62
C THR A 25 -18.04 -17.79 -22.63
N ARG A 26 -18.83 -18.85 -22.41
CA ARG A 26 -19.99 -18.88 -21.51
C ARG A 26 -19.66 -18.69 -20.01
N GLU A 27 -18.42 -18.34 -19.69
CA GLU A 27 -17.98 -18.13 -18.32
C GLU A 27 -18.09 -16.65 -17.97
N GLU A 28 -18.91 -16.35 -16.96
CA GLU A 28 -18.96 -15.00 -16.41
C GLU A 28 -17.66 -14.70 -15.65
N LEU A 29 -17.06 -13.53 -15.91
CA LEU A 29 -15.90 -13.05 -15.16
C LEU A 29 -16.15 -13.13 -13.65
N THR A 30 -15.23 -13.80 -12.96
CA THR A 30 -15.25 -13.94 -11.50
C THR A 30 -15.13 -12.57 -10.83
N VAL A 31 -15.64 -12.47 -9.60
CA VAL A 31 -15.55 -11.23 -8.80
C VAL A 31 -14.09 -10.81 -8.61
N TYR A 32 -13.17 -11.78 -8.46
CA TYR A 32 -11.74 -11.54 -8.38
C TYR A 32 -11.16 -10.86 -9.63
N GLU A 33 -11.57 -11.29 -10.82
CA GLU A 33 -11.16 -10.67 -12.09
C GLU A 33 -11.71 -9.25 -12.25
N LYS A 34 -12.93 -9.01 -11.79
CA LYS A 34 -13.52 -7.65 -11.75
C LYS A 34 -12.71 -6.72 -10.87
N PHE A 35 -12.24 -7.18 -9.70
CA PHE A 35 -11.38 -6.39 -8.81
C PHE A 35 -10.00 -6.10 -9.40
N LYS A 36 -9.46 -6.90 -10.33
CA LYS A 36 -8.19 -6.60 -11.01
C LYS A 36 -8.24 -5.30 -11.83
N PHE A 37 -9.41 -4.90 -12.34
CA PHE A 37 -9.58 -3.63 -13.07
C PHE A 37 -9.59 -2.41 -12.14
N ILE A 38 -9.87 -2.59 -10.85
CA ILE A 38 -9.82 -1.51 -9.87
C ILE A 38 -8.39 -1.42 -9.34
N ASN A 39 -7.67 -0.37 -9.73
CA ASN A 39 -6.34 -0.14 -9.20
C ASN A 39 -6.42 0.42 -7.76
N LEU A 40 -6.22 -0.46 -6.79
CA LEU A 40 -6.23 -0.16 -5.35
C LEU A 40 -5.32 1.02 -4.96
N TRP A 41 -4.21 1.23 -5.68
CA TRP A 41 -3.32 2.36 -5.42
C TRP A 41 -3.97 3.71 -5.66
N PHE A 42 -4.84 3.83 -6.67
CA PHE A 42 -5.55 5.08 -6.91
C PHE A 42 -6.65 5.32 -5.88
N VAL A 43 -7.30 4.26 -5.38
CA VAL A 43 -8.24 4.36 -4.26
C VAL A 43 -7.53 4.89 -3.01
N LEU A 44 -6.33 4.38 -2.73
CA LEU A 44 -5.51 4.84 -1.61
C LEU A 44 -5.10 6.32 -1.74
N ILE A 45 -4.67 6.77 -2.93
CA ILE A 45 -4.37 8.18 -3.20
C ILE A 45 -5.62 9.05 -3.03
N LEU A 46 -6.79 8.60 -3.49
CA LEU A 46 -8.04 9.35 -3.33
C LEU A 46 -8.41 9.53 -1.84
N ILE A 47 -8.31 8.46 -1.04
CA ILE A 47 -8.55 8.53 0.41
C ILE A 47 -7.55 9.50 1.05
N ASN A 48 -6.27 9.43 0.65
CA ASN A 48 -5.22 10.32 1.13
C ASN A 48 -5.53 11.79 0.86
N ASP A 49 -5.90 12.13 -0.38
CA ASP A 49 -6.26 13.50 -0.78
C ASP A 49 -7.44 14.02 0.04
N ILE A 50 -8.47 13.19 0.29
CA ILE A 50 -9.62 13.57 1.13
C ILE A 50 -9.17 13.85 2.57
N LEU A 51 -8.35 12.98 3.16
CA LEU A 51 -7.82 13.17 4.52
C LEU A 51 -7.01 14.46 4.63
N PHE A 52 -6.16 14.76 3.64
CA PHE A 52 -5.37 15.99 3.63
C PHE A 52 -6.23 17.24 3.44
N VAL A 53 -7.17 17.24 2.49
CA VAL A 53 -8.05 18.40 2.26
C VAL A 53 -8.85 18.70 3.53
N VAL A 54 -9.47 17.69 4.13
CA VAL A 54 -10.25 17.87 5.35
C VAL A 54 -9.35 18.28 6.52
N GLY A 55 -8.21 17.62 6.71
CA GLY A 55 -7.24 17.96 7.76
C GLY A 55 -6.66 19.37 7.62
N SER A 56 -6.37 19.84 6.40
CA SER A 56 -5.91 21.21 6.15
C SER A 56 -6.99 22.23 6.41
N ILE A 57 -8.25 21.95 6.06
CA ILE A 57 -9.38 22.82 6.40
C ILE A 57 -9.50 22.94 7.93
N PHE A 58 -9.47 21.82 8.65
CA PHE A 58 -9.49 21.83 10.13
C PHE A 58 -8.32 22.63 10.71
N LYS A 59 -7.11 22.45 10.18
CA LYS A 59 -5.93 23.20 10.63
C LYS A 59 -6.08 24.71 10.42
N ILE A 60 -6.55 25.15 9.25
CA ILE A 60 -6.78 26.57 8.95
C ILE A 60 -7.89 27.15 9.83
N LEU A 61 -8.96 26.38 10.08
CA LEU A 61 -10.05 26.79 10.98
C LEU A 61 -9.56 26.97 12.42
N LEU A 62 -8.68 26.08 12.89
CA LEU A 62 -8.06 26.18 14.21
C LEU A 62 -7.15 27.41 14.32
N GLU A 63 -6.31 27.66 13.32
CA GLU A 63 -5.41 28.82 13.31
C GLU A 63 -6.18 30.15 13.26
N LYS A 64 -7.29 30.22 12.53
CA LYS A 64 -8.14 31.42 12.46
C LYS A 64 -8.93 31.70 13.74
N LYS A 65 -9.31 30.65 14.48
CA LYS A 65 -10.21 30.75 15.63
C LYS A 65 -9.45 30.82 16.95
N HIS A 66 -8.35 31.60 16.99
CA HIS A 66 -7.32 31.76 18.04
C HIS A 66 -7.79 31.86 19.54
N ALA A 67 -9.07 31.73 19.86
CA ALA A 67 -9.65 31.92 21.19
C ALA A 67 -10.60 30.79 21.70
N GLU A 68 -10.87 29.72 20.96
CA GLU A 68 -11.68 28.58 21.47
C GLU A 68 -10.99 27.23 21.19
N SER A 69 -9.81 27.04 21.79
CA SER A 69 -9.06 25.78 21.77
C SER A 69 -9.76 24.71 22.61
N SER A 70 -10.73 24.01 22.02
CA SER A 70 -11.14 22.71 22.55
C SER A 70 -10.10 21.67 22.11
N SER A 71 -9.37 21.08 23.07
CA SER A 71 -8.28 20.13 22.83
C SER A 71 -8.65 19.01 21.84
N GLY A 72 -9.90 18.54 21.87
CA GLY A 72 -10.38 17.50 20.97
C GLY A 72 -10.35 17.86 19.48
N ASN A 73 -10.51 19.14 19.11
CA ASN A 73 -10.43 19.54 17.70
C ASN A 73 -8.99 19.50 17.17
N TYR A 74 -8.01 19.77 18.05
CA TYR A 74 -6.60 19.64 17.72
C TYR A 74 -6.20 18.17 17.57
N ASP A 75 -6.68 17.30 18.45
CA ASP A 75 -6.41 15.85 18.39
C ASP A 75 -6.97 15.23 17.10
N ILE A 76 -8.20 15.59 16.70
CA ILE A 76 -8.80 15.15 15.44
C ILE A 76 -7.98 15.66 14.25
N CYS A 77 -7.58 16.93 14.26
CA CYS A 77 -6.75 17.50 13.21
C CYS A 77 -5.40 16.76 13.09
N ALA A 78 -4.75 16.49 14.22
CA ALA A 78 -3.48 15.77 14.29
C ALA A 78 -3.63 14.33 13.79
N LEU A 79 -4.69 13.62 14.18
CA LEU A 79 -5.00 12.27 13.71
C LEU A 79 -5.21 12.24 12.19
N MET A 80 -6.02 13.16 11.65
CA MET A 80 -6.32 13.20 10.21
C MET A 80 -5.08 13.49 9.36
N LEU A 81 -4.28 14.49 9.74
CA LEU A 81 -3.04 14.83 9.03
C LEU A 81 -1.96 13.76 9.21
N GLY A 82 -1.86 13.16 10.40
CA GLY A 82 -0.93 12.06 10.69
C GLY A 82 -1.24 10.81 9.88
N CYS A 83 -2.50 10.37 9.87
CA CYS A 83 -2.96 9.26 9.03
C CYS A 83 -2.79 9.58 7.52
N GLY A 84 -3.05 10.83 7.12
CA GLY A 84 -2.75 11.30 5.77
C GLY A 84 -1.27 11.14 5.41
N CYS A 85 -0.36 11.55 6.28
CA CYS A 85 1.07 11.38 6.06
C CYS A 85 1.46 9.90 5.88
N LEU A 86 0.97 9.02 6.77
CA LEU A 86 1.24 7.58 6.69
C LEU A 86 0.74 6.97 5.36
N PHE A 87 -0.47 7.30 4.92
CA PHE A 87 -1.00 6.83 3.63
C PHE A 87 -0.23 7.39 2.44
N ALA A 88 0.29 8.62 2.51
CA ALA A 88 1.14 9.16 1.45
C ALA A 88 2.44 8.35 1.28
N TYR A 89 3.08 7.96 2.40
CA TYR A 89 4.26 7.10 2.38
C TYR A 89 3.95 5.68 1.91
N ILE A 90 2.82 5.08 2.32
CA ILE A 90 2.37 3.81 1.74
C ILE A 90 2.17 3.98 0.22
N GLY A 91 1.53 5.06 -0.22
CA GLY A 91 1.35 5.39 -1.63
C GLY A 91 2.68 5.53 -2.38
N ALA A 92 3.75 5.99 -1.72
CA ALA A 92 5.08 6.09 -2.31
C ALA A 92 5.68 4.73 -2.70
N ILE A 93 5.30 3.64 -2.02
CA ILE A 93 5.71 2.26 -2.37
C ILE A 93 5.32 1.90 -3.82
N ARG A 94 4.24 2.49 -4.34
CA ARG A 94 3.85 2.34 -5.75
C ARG A 94 4.98 2.75 -6.70
N TYR A 95 5.68 3.83 -6.40
CA TYR A 95 6.75 4.35 -7.25
C TYR A 95 8.00 3.47 -7.15
N ILE A 96 8.25 2.87 -5.99
CA ILE A 96 9.34 1.88 -5.82
C ILE A 96 9.09 0.65 -6.70
N GLY A 97 7.82 0.25 -6.88
CA GLY A 97 7.41 -0.84 -7.77
C GLY A 97 7.66 -0.58 -9.27
N PHE A 98 8.11 0.61 -9.68
CA PHE A 98 8.52 0.87 -11.07
C PHE A 98 9.84 0.18 -11.42
N PHE A 99 10.72 -0.02 -10.44
CA PHE A 99 11.97 -0.73 -10.63
C PHE A 99 11.72 -2.24 -10.78
N LYS A 100 12.34 -2.87 -11.78
CA LYS A 100 12.12 -4.29 -12.13
C LYS A 100 12.34 -5.24 -10.94
N THR A 101 13.36 -4.99 -10.12
CA THR A 101 13.69 -5.81 -8.93
C THR A 101 12.60 -5.73 -7.85
N PHE A 102 12.11 -4.52 -7.52
CA PHE A 102 11.12 -4.32 -6.47
C PHE A 102 9.69 -4.61 -6.93
N ASN A 103 9.41 -4.50 -8.23
CA ASN A 103 8.11 -4.85 -8.81
C ASN A 103 7.74 -6.33 -8.56
N ILE A 104 8.73 -7.21 -8.61
CA ILE A 104 8.56 -8.65 -8.33
C ILE A 104 8.04 -8.84 -6.90
N LEU A 105 8.68 -8.22 -5.91
CA LEU A 105 8.30 -8.34 -4.50
C LEU A 105 6.86 -7.88 -4.24
N THR A 106 6.46 -6.73 -4.81
CA THR A 106 5.10 -6.20 -4.66
C THR A 106 4.05 -7.12 -5.28
N LYS A 107 4.36 -7.76 -6.42
CA LYS A 107 3.46 -8.73 -7.06
C LYS A 107 3.33 -10.01 -6.25
N VAL A 108 4.43 -10.53 -5.70
CA VAL A 108 4.43 -11.68 -4.80
C VAL A 108 3.54 -11.39 -3.59
N LEU A 109 3.74 -10.26 -2.92
CA LEU A 109 2.99 -9.89 -1.72
C LEU A 109 1.49 -9.76 -2.01
N LYS A 110 1.13 -9.15 -3.15
CA LYS A 110 -0.27 -9.04 -3.59
C LYS A 110 -0.90 -10.41 -3.86
N ASN A 111 -0.13 -11.35 -4.41
CA ASN A 111 -0.62 -12.69 -4.70
C ASN A 111 -0.74 -13.57 -3.44
N ALA A 112 0.19 -13.41 -2.49
CA ALA A 112 0.17 -14.11 -1.20
C ALA A 112 -0.96 -13.60 -0.28
N PHE A 113 -1.40 -12.35 -0.46
CA PHE A 113 -2.40 -11.69 0.39
C PHE A 113 -3.70 -12.49 0.61
N PRO A 114 -4.41 -12.99 -0.41
CA PRO A 114 -5.64 -13.76 -0.19
C PRO A 114 -5.43 -15.05 0.63
N ASP A 115 -4.32 -15.76 0.39
CA ASP A 115 -4.01 -16.98 1.13
C ASP A 115 -3.66 -16.66 2.59
N MET A 116 -2.88 -15.60 2.81
CA MET A 116 -2.61 -15.07 4.16
C MET A 116 -3.89 -14.64 4.89
N MET A 117 -4.84 -14.00 4.20
CA MET A 117 -6.09 -13.54 4.82
C MET A 117 -6.96 -14.69 5.33
N ARG A 118 -7.01 -15.81 4.61
CA ARG A 118 -7.75 -17.00 5.06
C ARG A 118 -7.14 -17.59 6.33
N PHE A 119 -5.81 -17.71 6.36
CA PHE A 119 -5.10 -18.18 7.56
C PHE A 119 -5.24 -17.20 8.73
N LEU A 120 -5.18 -15.90 8.46
CA LEU A 120 -5.32 -14.86 9.47
C LEU A 120 -6.73 -14.86 10.08
N LEU A 121 -7.79 -15.07 9.28
CA LEU A 121 -9.16 -15.17 9.78
C LEU A 121 -9.31 -16.31 10.79
N THR A 122 -8.76 -17.50 10.48
CA THR A 122 -8.74 -18.64 11.40
C THR A 122 -7.96 -18.32 12.68
N THR A 123 -6.81 -17.67 12.54
CA THR A 123 -5.98 -17.24 13.67
C THR A 123 -6.72 -16.24 14.57
N ILE A 124 -7.43 -15.27 14.00
CA ILE A 124 -8.23 -14.29 14.75
C ILE A 124 -9.34 -15.01 15.55
N LEU A 125 -10.06 -15.95 14.94
CA LEU A 125 -11.08 -16.72 15.66
C LEU A 125 -10.51 -17.48 16.87
N LEU A 126 -9.34 -18.11 16.68
CA LEU A 126 -8.64 -18.78 17.77
C LEU A 126 -8.20 -17.79 18.85
N PHE A 127 -7.65 -16.64 18.47
CA PHE A 127 -7.26 -15.56 19.39
C PHE A 127 -8.44 -15.04 20.22
N TRP A 128 -9.60 -14.83 19.60
CA TRP A 128 -10.82 -14.42 20.32
C TRP A 128 -11.27 -15.47 21.35
N GLY A 129 -11.12 -16.76 21.05
CA GLY A 129 -11.39 -17.83 22.01
C GLY A 129 -10.52 -17.75 23.26
N PHE A 130 -9.21 -17.54 23.08
CA PHE A 130 -8.28 -17.31 24.19
C PHE A 130 -8.59 -16.00 24.92
N LEU A 131 -8.87 -14.91 24.19
CA LEU A 131 -9.21 -13.61 24.78
C LEU A 131 -10.40 -13.69 25.74
N PHE A 132 -11.51 -14.31 25.32
CA PHE A 132 -12.68 -14.46 26.18
C PHE A 132 -12.41 -15.37 27.38
N CYS A 133 -11.67 -16.48 27.18
CA CYS A 133 -11.29 -17.38 28.26
C CYS A 133 -10.39 -16.67 29.30
N GLY A 134 -9.36 -15.96 28.83
CA GLY A 134 -8.45 -15.18 29.67
C GLY A 134 -9.16 -14.07 30.43
N TRP A 135 -10.03 -13.32 29.77
CA TRP A 135 -10.84 -12.28 30.39
C TRP A 135 -11.79 -12.84 31.46
N ALA A 136 -12.49 -13.94 31.18
CA ALA A 136 -13.45 -14.52 32.11
C ALA A 136 -12.80 -15.13 33.35
N VAL A 137 -11.67 -15.83 33.20
CA VAL A 137 -11.02 -16.56 34.31
C VAL A 137 -9.99 -15.70 35.05
N LEU A 138 -9.11 -14.98 34.33
CA LEU A 138 -8.04 -14.18 34.94
C LEU A 138 -8.46 -12.73 35.24
N GLY A 139 -9.63 -12.28 34.76
CA GLY A 139 -10.13 -10.92 34.96
C GLY A 139 -10.08 -10.40 36.40
N PRO A 140 -10.53 -11.15 37.43
CA PRO A 140 -10.50 -10.67 38.82
C PRO A 140 -9.11 -10.77 39.48
N TYR A 141 -8.17 -11.52 38.89
CA TYR A 141 -6.90 -11.88 39.53
C TYR A 141 -5.68 -11.22 38.89
N HIS A 142 -5.82 -10.68 37.67
CA HIS A 142 -4.73 -10.12 36.92
C HIS A 142 -5.11 -8.76 36.33
N ILE A 143 -4.33 -7.73 36.67
CA ILE A 143 -4.61 -6.34 36.29
C ILE A 143 -4.74 -6.14 34.76
N LYS A 144 -3.92 -6.83 33.96
CA LYS A 144 -3.96 -6.74 32.49
C LYS A 144 -5.22 -7.37 31.88
N PHE A 145 -5.85 -8.35 32.55
CA PHE A 145 -7.03 -9.06 32.04
C PHE A 145 -8.36 -8.44 32.50
N ARG A 146 -8.35 -7.29 33.19
CA ARG A 146 -9.56 -6.67 33.74
C ARG A 146 -10.54 -6.19 32.66
N HIS A 147 -10.02 -5.60 31.58
CA HIS A 147 -10.80 -5.15 30.44
C HIS A 147 -10.43 -5.92 29.19
N ILE A 148 -11.38 -6.12 28.28
CA ILE A 148 -11.12 -6.87 27.04
C ILE A 148 -10.07 -6.18 26.14
N SER A 149 -10.01 -4.83 26.15
CA SER A 149 -8.99 -4.07 25.42
C SER A 149 -7.59 -4.36 25.96
N THR A 150 -7.38 -4.20 27.28
CA THR A 150 -6.09 -4.44 27.92
C THR A 150 -5.69 -5.92 27.85
N ALA A 151 -6.66 -6.83 27.89
CA ALA A 151 -6.44 -8.26 27.70
C ALA A 151 -5.96 -8.55 26.26
N SER A 152 -6.55 -7.89 25.26
CA SER A 152 -6.14 -8.03 23.86
C SER A 152 -4.76 -7.45 23.60
N GLU A 153 -4.43 -6.31 24.21
CA GLU A 153 -3.09 -5.71 24.17
C GLU A 153 -2.06 -6.63 24.81
N CYS A 154 -2.37 -7.23 25.96
CA CYS A 154 -1.51 -8.19 26.65
C CYS A 154 -1.30 -9.47 25.86
N LEU A 155 -2.35 -10.05 25.26
CA LEU A 155 -2.21 -11.26 24.45
C LEU A 155 -1.46 -10.97 23.13
N PHE A 156 -1.63 -9.78 22.55
CA PHE A 156 -0.90 -9.36 21.36
C PHE A 156 0.58 -9.09 21.65
N SER A 157 0.92 -8.51 22.81
CA SER A 157 2.32 -8.35 23.22
C SER A 157 2.98 -9.71 23.49
N LEU A 158 2.27 -10.63 24.15
CA LEU A 158 2.72 -12.01 24.37
C LEU A 158 2.94 -12.79 23.07
N LEU A 159 2.10 -12.58 22.05
CA LEU A 159 2.28 -13.18 20.73
C LEU A 159 3.62 -12.76 20.10
N ASN A 160 4.07 -11.53 20.36
CA ASN A 160 5.37 -11.03 19.91
C ASN A 160 6.53 -11.33 20.89
N GLY A 161 6.26 -12.07 21.97
CA GLY A 161 7.26 -12.43 22.98
C GLY A 161 7.59 -11.34 23.99
N ASP A 162 6.77 -10.29 24.09
CA ASP A 162 7.00 -9.18 25.03
C ASP A 162 6.33 -9.45 26.40
N GLU A 163 6.95 -8.95 27.47
CA GLU A 163 6.47 -8.98 28.86
C GLU A 163 6.00 -10.35 29.42
N MET A 164 6.52 -11.47 28.90
CA MET A 164 6.10 -12.81 29.32
C MET A 164 6.29 -13.05 30.84
N PHE A 165 7.46 -12.71 31.38
CA PHE A 165 7.74 -12.88 32.82
C PHE A 165 6.85 -11.99 33.71
N THR A 166 6.65 -10.73 33.31
CA THR A 166 5.78 -9.77 34.01
C THR A 166 4.35 -10.30 34.15
N THR A 167 3.85 -11.00 33.14
CA THR A 167 2.49 -11.56 33.14
C THR A 167 2.37 -12.75 34.10
N PHE A 168 3.43 -13.56 34.24
CA PHE A 168 3.46 -14.63 35.24
C PHE A 168 3.57 -14.11 36.68
N SER A 169 4.34 -13.05 36.91
CA SER A 169 4.54 -12.49 38.26
C SER A 169 3.39 -11.60 38.73
N ALA A 170 2.64 -10.99 37.81
CA ALA A 170 1.50 -10.13 38.11
C ALA A 170 0.21 -10.88 38.49
N THR A 171 0.22 -12.22 38.48
CA THR A 171 -0.91 -13.03 38.96
C THR A 171 -0.94 -13.03 40.48
N VAL A 172 -1.87 -12.27 41.09
CA VAL A 172 -2.02 -12.18 42.55
C VAL A 172 -3.22 -13.02 42.98
N THR A 173 -2.97 -14.25 43.42
CA THR A 173 -4.04 -15.19 43.81
C THR A 173 -3.69 -15.99 45.05
N GLU A 174 -4.62 -16.09 45.99
CA GLU A 174 -4.55 -17.05 47.11
C GLU A 174 -5.02 -18.46 46.70
N ASN A 175 -5.87 -18.55 45.66
CA ASN A 175 -6.40 -19.81 45.14
C ASN A 175 -5.38 -20.55 44.27
N THR A 176 -4.87 -21.68 44.76
CA THR A 176 -3.87 -22.50 44.06
C THR A 176 -4.36 -23.02 42.69
N ALA A 177 -5.66 -23.34 42.56
CA ALA A 177 -6.22 -23.84 41.31
C ALA A 177 -6.14 -22.79 40.17
N VAL A 178 -6.47 -21.54 40.48
CA VAL A 178 -6.41 -20.43 39.53
C VAL A 178 -4.97 -20.12 39.15
N TRP A 179 -4.05 -20.24 40.11
CA TRP A 179 -2.62 -20.06 39.86
C TRP A 179 -2.07 -21.07 38.85
N TYR A 180 -2.41 -22.36 39.00
CA TYR A 180 -2.03 -23.39 38.03
C TYR A 180 -2.70 -23.18 36.68
N PHE A 181 -3.99 -22.84 36.66
CA PHE A 181 -4.71 -22.53 35.43
C PHE A 181 -4.06 -21.37 34.66
N SER A 182 -3.71 -20.28 35.34
CA SER A 182 -3.02 -19.12 34.74
C SER A 182 -1.73 -19.52 34.05
N ARG A 183 -0.88 -20.33 34.70
CA ARG A 183 0.37 -20.79 34.11
C ARG A 183 0.14 -21.68 32.89
N PHE A 184 -0.77 -22.65 33.02
CA PHE A 184 -1.10 -23.56 31.93
C PHE A 184 -1.68 -22.80 30.72
N TYR A 185 -2.59 -21.87 30.97
CA TYR A 185 -3.19 -20.99 29.98
C TYR A 185 -2.12 -20.18 29.23
N LEU A 186 -1.24 -19.48 29.95
CA LEU A 186 -0.19 -18.66 29.34
C LEU A 186 0.84 -19.51 28.59
N TYR A 187 1.25 -20.68 29.11
CA TYR A 187 2.17 -21.56 28.40
C TYR A 187 1.57 -22.14 27.12
N ILE A 188 0.31 -22.57 27.16
CA ILE A 188 -0.38 -23.05 25.95
C ILE A 188 -0.55 -21.93 24.94
N PHE A 189 -0.98 -20.75 25.38
CA PHE A 189 -1.16 -19.61 24.50
C PHE A 189 0.16 -19.23 23.82
N THR A 190 1.22 -18.99 24.60
CA THR A 190 2.53 -18.60 24.05
C THR A 190 3.12 -19.71 23.17
N GLY A 191 3.04 -20.97 23.60
CA GLY A 191 3.56 -22.10 22.83
C GLY A 191 2.83 -22.28 21.49
N LEU A 192 1.51 -22.22 21.50
CA LEU A 192 0.70 -22.36 20.29
C LEU A 192 0.89 -21.18 19.32
N PHE A 193 0.82 -19.94 19.82
CA PHE A 193 0.89 -18.77 18.95
C PHE A 193 2.30 -18.51 18.41
N ILE A 194 3.34 -18.63 19.25
CA ILE A 194 4.71 -18.38 18.78
C ILE A 194 5.21 -19.53 17.91
N TYR A 195 5.05 -20.78 18.35
CA TYR A 195 5.68 -21.89 17.62
C TYR A 195 4.82 -22.47 16.50
N ALA A 196 3.48 -22.42 16.60
CA ALA A 196 2.63 -22.93 15.53
C ALA A 196 2.17 -21.80 14.61
N VAL A 197 1.46 -20.80 15.13
CA VAL A 197 0.80 -19.77 14.30
C VAL A 197 1.82 -18.89 13.57
N LEU A 198 2.82 -18.33 14.24
CA LEU A 198 3.83 -17.49 13.59
C LEU A 198 4.65 -18.27 12.56
N ASN A 199 5.11 -19.47 12.91
CA ASN A 199 5.87 -20.31 11.97
C ASN A 199 5.04 -20.72 10.75
N LEU A 200 3.75 -21.00 10.93
CA LEU A 200 2.85 -21.30 9.82
C LEU A 200 2.61 -20.07 8.94
N PHE A 201 2.48 -18.88 9.53
CA PHE A 201 2.38 -17.62 8.78
C PHE A 201 3.60 -17.40 7.87
N VAL A 202 4.81 -17.60 8.41
CA VAL A 202 6.06 -17.54 7.63
C VAL A 202 6.09 -18.59 6.54
N ALA A 203 5.64 -19.83 6.82
CA ALA A 203 5.59 -20.90 5.83
C ALA A 203 4.65 -20.58 4.64
N VAL A 204 3.49 -19.97 4.89
CA VAL A 204 2.54 -19.55 3.83
C VAL A 204 3.12 -18.45 2.95
N ILE A 205 3.85 -17.50 3.55
CA ILE A 205 4.56 -16.46 2.80
C ILE A 205 5.64 -17.09 1.92
N LEU A 206 6.42 -18.01 2.47
CA LEU A 206 7.49 -18.69 1.74
C LEU A 206 6.94 -19.52 0.57
N ASP A 207 5.87 -20.28 0.78
CA ASP A 207 5.19 -21.04 -0.27
C ASP A 207 4.70 -20.14 -1.41
N SER A 208 4.08 -19.00 -1.06
CA SER A 208 3.64 -18.01 -2.04
C SER A 208 4.81 -17.39 -2.83
N TYR A 209 5.94 -17.16 -2.17
CA TYR A 209 7.17 -16.66 -2.79
C TYR A 209 7.77 -17.69 -3.76
N GLU A 210 7.82 -18.97 -3.37
CA GLU A 210 8.33 -20.04 -4.23
C GLU A 210 7.45 -20.26 -5.46
N LYS A 211 6.12 -20.26 -5.30
CA LYS A 211 5.17 -20.33 -6.42
C LYS A 211 5.40 -19.21 -7.44
N PHE A 212 5.62 -17.98 -6.94
CA PHE A 212 5.94 -16.85 -7.83
C PHE A 212 7.30 -17.03 -8.52
N LYS A 213 8.33 -17.50 -7.80
CA LYS A 213 9.67 -17.72 -8.37
C LYS A 213 9.68 -18.77 -9.49
N LYS A 214 8.84 -19.80 -9.37
CA LYS A 214 8.70 -20.88 -10.37
C LYS A 214 7.81 -20.49 -11.57
N ASN A 215 7.25 -19.27 -11.61
CA ASN A 215 6.23 -18.85 -12.57
C ASN A 215 5.00 -19.77 -12.62
N ASP A 216 4.73 -20.52 -11.56
CA ASP A 216 3.68 -21.55 -11.49
C ASP A 216 2.30 -20.95 -11.15
N LEU A 217 2.13 -19.67 -11.50
CA LEU A 217 0.91 -18.92 -11.31
C LEU A 217 -0.01 -19.21 -12.47
N GLU A 218 -1.06 -20.01 -12.21
CA GLU A 218 -2.10 -20.27 -13.20
C GLU A 218 -2.62 -18.94 -13.78
N PRO A 219 -2.50 -18.74 -15.11
CA PRO A 219 -3.00 -17.52 -15.72
C PRO A 219 -4.52 -17.50 -15.57
N THR A 220 -5.01 -16.41 -15.00
CA THR A 220 -6.44 -16.16 -14.90
C THR A 220 -7.06 -16.10 -16.29
N SER A 221 -8.34 -16.43 -16.49
CA SER A 221 -9.00 -16.47 -17.81
C SER A 221 -8.77 -15.19 -18.63
N LEU A 222 -8.79 -14.04 -17.94
CA LEU A 222 -8.47 -12.73 -18.49
C LEU A 222 -7.00 -12.59 -18.96
N GLN A 223 -6.04 -13.13 -18.20
CA GLN A 223 -4.63 -13.13 -18.61
C GLN A 223 -4.40 -14.05 -19.80
N THR A 224 -5.06 -15.20 -19.83
CA THR A 224 -5.03 -16.11 -20.99
C THR A 224 -5.58 -15.41 -22.24
N PHE A 225 -6.72 -14.71 -22.12
CA PHE A 225 -7.28 -13.93 -23.22
C PHE A 225 -6.36 -12.80 -23.70
N ILE A 226 -5.71 -12.07 -22.79
CA ILE A 226 -4.74 -11.02 -23.15
C ILE A 226 -3.54 -11.64 -23.89
N ASN A 227 -3.00 -12.74 -23.37
CA ASN A 227 -1.86 -13.41 -23.99
C ASN A 227 -2.23 -13.97 -25.38
N GLU A 228 -3.41 -14.56 -25.52
CA GLU A 228 -3.93 -15.04 -26.80
C GLU A 228 -4.11 -13.89 -27.80
N CYS A 229 -4.66 -12.75 -27.38
CA CYS A 229 -4.75 -11.55 -28.22
C CYS A 229 -3.37 -10.99 -28.62
N GLU A 230 -2.38 -11.05 -27.73
CA GLU A 230 -1.01 -10.60 -28.00
C GLU A 230 -0.33 -11.48 -29.05
N ILE A 231 -0.60 -12.79 -29.03
CA ILE A 231 -0.10 -13.75 -30.02
C ILE A 231 -0.80 -13.61 -31.38
N LEU A 232 -2.10 -13.33 -31.39
CA LEU A 232 -2.92 -13.24 -32.62
C LEU A 232 -2.69 -11.96 -33.44
N ASP A 233 -2.38 -10.81 -32.81
CA ASP A 233 -2.25 -9.55 -33.55
C ASP A 233 -1.19 -8.58 -32.96
N PRO A 234 0.11 -8.94 -32.99
CA PRO A 234 1.19 -8.12 -32.43
C PRO A 234 1.30 -6.73 -33.09
N THR A 235 0.81 -6.59 -34.33
CA THR A 235 0.90 -5.34 -35.10
C THR A 235 -0.14 -4.30 -34.67
N ARG A 236 -1.29 -4.72 -34.13
CA ARG A 236 -2.38 -3.82 -33.73
C ARG A 236 -2.07 -3.12 -32.41
N TYR A 237 -1.47 -3.84 -31.45
CA TYR A 237 -0.98 -3.26 -30.19
C TYR A 237 0.08 -2.17 -30.44
N GLN A 238 1.07 -2.42 -31.30
CA GLN A 238 2.08 -1.41 -31.66
C GLN A 238 1.47 -0.17 -32.32
N ARG A 239 0.39 -0.32 -33.09
CA ARG A 239 -0.31 0.77 -33.77
C ARG A 239 -1.08 1.67 -32.80
N ASP A 240 -1.78 1.08 -31.83
CA ASP A 240 -2.53 1.83 -30.81
C ASP A 240 -1.62 2.51 -29.79
N VAL A 241 -0.49 1.89 -29.42
CA VAL A 241 0.55 2.55 -28.61
C VAL A 241 1.12 3.75 -29.36
N ARG A 242 1.40 3.63 -30.68
CA ARG A 242 1.91 4.73 -31.50
C ARG A 242 0.91 5.88 -31.64
N LYS A 243 -0.39 5.59 -31.77
CA LYS A 243 -1.46 6.61 -31.79
C LYS A 243 -1.60 7.33 -30.44
N ASN A 244 -1.65 6.57 -29.34
CA ASN A 244 -1.76 7.15 -28.00
C ASN A 244 -0.51 7.95 -27.61
N LEU A 245 0.68 7.53 -28.06
CA LEU A 245 1.89 8.36 -27.95
C LEU A 245 1.69 9.65 -28.74
N GLY A 246 1.29 9.58 -30.01
CA GLY A 246 1.06 10.75 -30.87
C GLY A 246 0.12 11.78 -30.26
N GLU A 247 -1.00 11.34 -29.66
CA GLU A 247 -1.96 12.21 -28.98
C GLU A 247 -1.41 12.78 -27.64
N ALA A 248 -0.58 12.03 -26.91
CA ALA A 248 0.09 12.53 -25.72
C ALA A 248 1.19 13.55 -26.07
N TRP A 249 1.91 13.35 -27.17
CA TRP A 249 2.92 14.27 -27.70
C TRP A 249 2.28 15.55 -28.26
N SER A 250 1.07 15.48 -28.85
CA SER A 250 0.33 16.69 -29.26
C SER A 250 -0.19 17.48 -28.05
N PHE A 251 -0.69 16.81 -27.01
CA PHE A 251 -1.09 17.45 -25.75
C PHE A 251 0.10 18.09 -25.01
N LEU A 252 1.27 17.44 -25.05
CA LEU A 252 2.51 17.99 -24.50
C LEU A 252 3.06 19.12 -25.39
N CYS A 253 2.96 19.07 -26.72
CA CYS A 253 3.38 20.16 -27.60
C CYS A 253 2.52 21.43 -27.41
N GLU A 254 1.19 21.30 -27.27
CA GLU A 254 0.32 22.45 -26.96
C GLU A 254 0.64 23.06 -25.58
N SER A 255 1.06 22.23 -24.61
CA SER A 255 1.45 22.69 -23.27
C SER A 255 2.90 23.24 -23.20
N PHE A 256 3.79 22.81 -24.10
CA PHE A 256 5.22 23.16 -24.10
C PHE A 256 5.62 24.17 -25.18
N ASP A 257 4.74 24.66 -26.05
CA ASP A 257 5.11 25.72 -27.02
C ASP A 257 5.54 27.03 -26.32
N CYS A 258 4.98 27.32 -25.13
CA CYS A 258 5.47 28.41 -24.26
C CYS A 258 6.85 28.13 -23.64
N LEU A 259 7.12 26.89 -23.24
CA LEU A 259 8.40 26.49 -22.64
C LEU A 259 9.51 26.35 -23.69
N ARG A 260 9.18 25.95 -24.93
CA ARG A 260 10.11 25.88 -26.06
C ARG A 260 10.60 27.27 -26.44
N LYS A 261 9.70 28.28 -26.51
CA LYS A 261 10.07 29.69 -26.75
C LYS A 261 10.88 30.31 -25.62
N TRP A 262 10.63 29.92 -24.37
CA TRP A 262 11.40 30.40 -23.22
C TRP A 262 12.80 29.78 -23.14
N TYR A 263 12.93 28.48 -23.43
CA TYR A 263 14.20 27.76 -23.39
C TYR A 263 15.16 28.14 -24.54
N THR A 264 14.68 28.35 -25.77
CA THR A 264 15.54 28.87 -26.85
C THR A 264 16.00 30.30 -26.60
N ARG A 265 15.21 31.15 -25.94
CA ARG A 265 15.65 32.51 -25.56
C ARG A 265 16.75 32.50 -24.52
N LYS A 266 16.70 31.58 -23.54
CA LYS A 266 17.72 31.46 -22.50
C LYS A 266 19.02 30.83 -23.01
N SER A 267 18.93 29.84 -23.93
CA SER A 267 20.09 29.20 -24.56
C SER A 267 20.85 30.09 -25.55
N ILE A 268 20.17 31.05 -26.21
CA ILE A 268 20.84 31.99 -27.12
C ILE A 268 21.59 33.07 -26.32
N ASN A 269 21.03 33.53 -25.19
CA ASN A 269 21.68 34.55 -24.36
C ASN A 269 22.92 34.00 -23.64
N SER A 270 22.88 32.76 -23.14
CA SER A 270 24.04 32.12 -22.48
C SER A 270 25.15 31.70 -23.45
N ARG A 271 24.84 31.54 -24.75
CA ARG A 271 25.84 31.24 -25.79
C ARG A 271 26.50 32.50 -26.34
N PHE A 272 25.86 33.68 -26.23
CA PHE A 272 26.47 34.96 -26.59
C PHE A 272 27.42 35.50 -25.53
N GLU A 273 27.13 35.32 -24.23
CA GLU A 273 28.05 35.74 -23.15
C GLU A 273 29.32 34.88 -23.10
N PHE A 274 29.23 33.58 -23.39
CA PHE A 274 30.38 32.68 -23.40
C PHE A 274 31.28 32.87 -24.64
N HIS A 275 30.74 33.36 -25.76
CA HIS A 275 31.52 33.61 -26.97
C HIS A 275 32.28 34.95 -26.91
N ASN A 276 31.78 35.94 -26.16
CA ASN A 276 32.49 37.20 -25.93
C ASN A 276 33.59 37.09 -24.87
N SER A 277 33.46 36.20 -23.87
CA SER A 277 34.54 36.00 -22.87
C SER A 277 35.71 35.14 -23.37
N VAL A 278 35.53 34.36 -24.44
CA VAL A 278 36.58 33.51 -25.03
C VAL A 278 37.36 34.24 -26.13
N PHE A 279 36.72 35.18 -26.85
CA PHE A 279 37.40 35.96 -27.90
C PHE A 279 38.24 37.15 -27.40
N ASP A 280 38.07 37.59 -26.15
CA ASP A 280 38.92 38.65 -25.56
C ASP A 280 40.22 38.10 -24.92
N ASN A 281 40.30 36.79 -24.62
CA ASN A 281 41.49 36.20 -23.97
C ASN A 281 42.51 35.57 -24.94
N ASP A 282 42.11 35.27 -26.19
CA ASP A 282 43.02 34.66 -27.19
C ASP A 282 43.83 35.70 -28.00
N ASN A 283 43.60 37.00 -27.81
CA ASN A 283 44.31 38.08 -28.53
C ASN A 283 45.41 38.79 -27.71
N SER A 284 45.79 38.26 -26.53
CA SER A 284 46.81 38.88 -25.66
C SER A 284 48.05 38.02 -25.36
N GLU A 285 48.19 36.80 -25.91
CA GLU A 285 49.36 35.93 -25.65
C GLU A 285 50.25 35.64 -26.88
N GLU A 286 50.08 36.35 -28.00
CA GLU A 286 51.03 36.34 -29.12
C GLU A 286 51.74 37.70 -29.30
N THR A 287 52.34 38.23 -28.24
CA THR A 287 53.43 39.20 -28.36
C THR A 287 54.28 39.22 -27.07
N ILE A 288 55.60 39.10 -27.24
CA ILE A 288 56.68 39.37 -26.26
C ILE A 288 57.17 38.16 -25.44
N LEU A 289 58.32 37.63 -25.90
CA LEU A 289 59.43 36.96 -25.20
C LEU A 289 59.14 35.74 -24.31
#